data_AF-A0A6A3G5W3-F1
#
_entry.id   AF-A0A6A3G5W3-F1
#
_cell.length_a   1.000
_cell.length_b   1.000
_cell.length_c   1.000
_cell.angle_alpha   90.00
_cell.angle_beta   90.00
_cell.angle_gamma   90.00
#
_symmetry.space_group_name_H-M   'P 1'
#
loop_
_entity.id
_entity.type
_entity.pdbx_description
1 polymer ?
#
loop_
_entity_poly.entity_id
_entity_poly.type
_entity_poly.pdbx_seq_one_letter_code
_entity_poly.pdbx_strand_id
1 'polypeptide(L)'
;MQHVRREHPSFEAEMRAATTAETSSLIHYARRTPVNRFGWLEWVVKANLPLVFCENPLARRYTSLEPISVETLRALMESVAQLVGLDIAGELPDRFGLMLDGWSHASVHYVAVFVCYAVNGVAKYALLSMAPIIQEPNDDLSARTHREYLAGVLETFGKALSDCVYLVGDNCSVNKR
;
A
#
# COMPACT_ATOMS: atom_id res chain seq x y z
N MET A 1 -2.75 18.46 -9.75
CA MET A 1 -2.82 19.94 -9.93
C MET A 1 -4.16 20.45 -10.47
N GLN A 2 -4.89 19.70 -11.31
CA GLN A 2 -6.15 20.18 -11.91
C GLN A 2 -7.28 20.41 -10.88
N HIS A 3 -7.37 19.55 -9.86
CA HIS A 3 -8.34 19.70 -8.75
C HIS A 3 -8.11 20.99 -7.94
N VAL A 4 -6.86 21.31 -7.62
CA VAL A 4 -6.50 22.51 -6.84
C VAL A 4 -6.90 23.78 -7.58
N ARG A 5 -6.62 23.86 -8.89
CA ARG A 5 -7.00 25.00 -9.72
C ARG A 5 -8.52 25.18 -9.87
N ARG A 6 -9.28 24.07 -9.83
CA ARG A 6 -10.74 24.12 -9.96
C ARG A 6 -11.43 24.58 -8.67
N GLU A 7 -10.95 24.08 -7.52
CA GLU A 7 -11.59 24.33 -6.22
C GLU A 7 -11.01 25.56 -5.49
N HIS A 8 -9.80 26.00 -5.84
CA HIS A 8 -9.13 27.16 -5.24
C HIS A 8 -8.59 28.09 -6.34
N PRO A 9 -9.47 28.92 -6.96
CA PRO A 9 -9.09 29.76 -8.10
C PRO A 9 -8.01 30.80 -7.77
N SER A 10 -7.92 31.22 -6.51
CA SER A 10 -6.93 32.18 -5.99
C SER A 10 -5.60 31.53 -5.56
N PHE A 11 -5.46 30.21 -5.64
CA PHE A 11 -4.30 29.46 -5.14
C PHE A 11 -2.97 30.01 -5.65
N GLU A 12 -2.86 30.40 -6.92
CA GLU A 12 -1.61 30.93 -7.47
C GLU A 12 -1.23 32.30 -6.90
N ALA A 13 -2.21 33.14 -6.55
CA ALA A 13 -1.96 34.44 -5.93
C ALA A 13 -1.59 34.28 -4.45
N GLU A 14 -2.27 33.38 -3.74
CA GLU A 14 -2.03 33.09 -2.33
C GLU A 14 -0.66 32.39 -2.13
N MET A 15 -0.27 31.48 -3.02
CA MET A 15 1.06 30.85 -3.02
C MET A 15 2.21 31.85 -3.25
N ARG A 16 1.97 32.92 -4.02
CA ARG A 16 2.97 33.98 -4.24
C ARG A 16 3.09 34.93 -3.05
N ALA A 17 2.02 35.07 -2.27
CA ALA A 17 1.98 35.91 -1.07
C ALA A 17 2.42 35.16 0.21
N ALA A 18 2.37 33.82 0.18
CA ALA A 18 2.73 32.95 1.29
C ALA A 18 4.23 33.02 1.62
N THR A 19 4.53 33.08 2.92
CA THR A 19 5.89 33.01 3.45
C THR A 19 6.52 31.63 3.20
N THR A 20 7.85 31.52 3.29
CA THR A 20 8.59 30.25 3.06
C THR A 20 8.14 29.09 3.96
N ALA A 21 7.59 29.40 5.14
CA ALA A 21 6.99 28.42 6.06
C ALA A 21 5.59 27.95 5.61
N GLU A 22 4.81 28.80 4.95
CA GLU A 22 3.48 28.49 4.43
C GLU A 22 3.53 27.78 3.07
N THR A 23 4.55 28.08 2.26
CA THR A 23 4.79 27.42 0.96
C THR A 23 5.22 25.96 1.08
N SER A 24 5.72 25.54 2.25
CA SER A 24 6.13 24.14 2.48
C SER A 24 4.97 23.20 2.80
N SER A 25 3.75 23.72 3.02
CA SER A 25 2.60 22.93 3.46
C SER A 25 1.35 23.29 2.67
N LEU A 26 0.94 22.40 1.75
CA LEU A 26 -0.33 22.50 1.02
C LEU A 26 -1.56 22.32 1.93
N ILE A 27 -1.37 22.07 3.23
CA ILE A 27 -2.44 21.80 4.21
C ILE A 27 -3.41 22.98 4.33
N HIS A 28 -2.93 24.23 4.22
CA HIS A 28 -3.81 25.41 4.30
C HIS A 28 -4.84 25.49 3.17
N TYR A 29 -4.53 24.91 2.01
CA TYR A 29 -5.41 24.88 0.84
C TYR A 29 -6.21 23.58 0.74
N ALA A 30 -5.92 22.60 1.58
CA ALA A 30 -6.63 21.34 1.58
C ALA A 30 -7.91 21.45 2.41
N ARG A 31 -9.01 20.87 1.90
CA ARG A 31 -10.24 20.75 2.68
C ARG A 31 -9.94 20.01 3.99
N ARG A 32 -10.54 20.46 5.09
CA ARG A 32 -10.30 19.92 6.45
C ARG A 32 -10.52 18.41 6.54
N THR A 33 -11.53 17.88 5.85
CA THR A 33 -11.87 16.45 5.91
C THR A 33 -10.80 15.52 5.31
N PRO A 34 -10.28 15.74 4.08
CA PRO A 34 -9.11 15.02 3.57
C PRO A 34 -7.89 15.09 4.49
N VAL A 35 -7.56 16.26 5.03
CA VAL A 35 -6.43 16.44 5.96
C VAL A 35 -6.65 15.59 7.21
N ASN A 36 -7.86 15.60 7.77
CA ASN A 36 -8.20 14.80 8.94
C ASN A 36 -8.05 13.30 8.70
N ARG A 37 -8.58 12.82 7.56
CA ARG A 37 -8.52 11.41 7.14
C ARG A 37 -7.08 10.95 6.90
N PHE A 38 -6.30 11.78 6.20
CA PHE A 38 -4.88 11.52 5.99
C PHE A 38 -4.12 11.48 7.32
N GLY A 39 -4.38 12.41 8.24
CA GLY A 39 -3.75 12.43 9.56
C GLY A 39 -3.99 11.14 10.36
N TRP A 40 -5.23 10.61 10.34
CA TRP A 40 -5.53 9.32 10.96
C TRP A 40 -4.81 8.15 10.28
N LEU A 41 -4.82 8.09 8.95
CA LEU A 41 -4.10 7.06 8.18
C LEU A 41 -2.61 7.09 8.47
N GLU A 42 -1.99 8.27 8.34
CA GLU A 42 -0.57 8.46 8.57
C GLU A 42 -0.18 8.03 9.98
N TRP A 43 -0.95 8.45 10.98
CA TRP A 43 -0.64 8.13 12.37
C TRP A 43 -0.75 6.63 12.64
N VAL A 44 -1.86 6.00 12.25
CA VAL A 44 -2.06 4.56 12.52
C VAL A 44 -1.06 3.70 11.75
N VAL A 45 -0.83 4.00 10.46
CA VAL A 45 0.07 3.21 9.61
C VAL A 45 1.54 3.41 9.99
N LYS A 46 2.02 4.67 10.08
CA LYS A 46 3.44 4.92 10.33
C LYS A 46 3.88 4.60 11.75
N ALA A 47 2.97 4.72 12.74
CA ALA A 47 3.26 4.35 14.11
C ALA A 47 2.92 2.87 14.42
N ASN A 48 2.47 2.10 13.42
CA ASN A 48 2.09 0.69 13.55
C ASN A 48 1.11 0.44 14.73
N LEU A 49 0.05 1.23 14.78
CA LEU A 49 -0.95 1.16 15.85
C LEU A 49 -2.12 0.23 15.47
N PRO A 50 -2.82 -0.37 16.45
CA PRO A 50 -4.06 -1.09 16.18
C PRO A 50 -5.10 -0.19 15.50
N LEU A 51 -5.90 -0.72 14.57
CA LEU A 51 -6.95 0.07 13.90
C LEU A 51 -7.96 0.68 14.90
N VAL A 52 -8.23 -0.03 16.00
CA VAL A 52 -9.10 0.44 17.10
C VAL A 52 -8.58 1.70 17.80
N PHE A 53 -7.33 2.10 17.56
CA PHE A 53 -6.74 3.30 18.14
C PHE A 53 -7.51 4.57 17.77
N CYS A 54 -8.08 4.67 16.57
CA CYS A 54 -8.87 5.85 16.17
C CYS A 54 -10.16 6.01 16.99
N GLU A 55 -10.58 4.95 17.69
CA GLU A 55 -11.73 4.97 18.60
C GLU A 55 -11.36 5.04 20.09
N ASN A 56 -10.06 4.99 20.40
CA ASN A 56 -9.59 5.05 21.77
C ASN A 56 -10.00 6.38 22.44
N PRO A 57 -10.67 6.37 23.61
CA PRO A 57 -11.14 7.59 24.27
C PRO A 57 -10.03 8.58 24.63
N LEU A 58 -8.85 8.11 25.02
CA LEU A 58 -7.71 8.97 25.34
C LEU A 58 -7.11 9.56 24.07
N ALA A 59 -6.94 8.75 23.02
CA ALA A 59 -6.45 9.24 21.73
C ALA A 59 -7.36 10.35 21.19
N ARG A 60 -8.67 10.14 21.20
CA ARG A 60 -9.68 11.15 20.79
C ARG A 60 -9.68 12.39 21.68
N ARG A 61 -9.40 12.24 22.98
CA ARG A 61 -9.34 13.36 23.92
C ARG A 61 -8.13 14.28 23.67
N TYR A 62 -6.99 13.71 23.29
CA TYR A 62 -5.72 14.44 23.21
C TYR A 62 -5.28 14.80 21.78
N THR A 63 -5.97 14.29 20.76
CA THR A 63 -5.69 14.65 19.35
C THR A 63 -6.45 15.90 18.92
N SER A 64 -5.92 16.61 17.92
CA SER A 64 -6.63 17.67 17.19
C SER A 64 -7.44 17.14 16.00
N LEU A 65 -7.37 15.84 15.72
CA LEU A 65 -8.12 15.18 14.64
C LEU A 65 -9.58 14.97 15.03
N GLU A 66 -10.51 15.26 14.12
CA GLU A 66 -11.92 14.92 14.25
C GLU A 66 -12.08 13.39 14.34
N PRO A 67 -12.89 12.87 15.29
CA PRO A 67 -13.08 11.44 15.46
C PRO A 67 -13.55 10.72 14.19
N ILE A 68 -12.98 9.55 13.92
CA ILE A 68 -13.45 8.60 12.90
C ILE A 68 -13.71 7.22 13.52
N SER A 69 -14.49 6.39 12.83
CA SER A 69 -14.70 5.00 13.24
C SER A 69 -13.65 4.06 12.65
N VAL A 70 -13.50 2.85 13.21
CA VAL A 70 -12.64 1.81 12.64
C VAL A 70 -13.07 1.46 11.22
N GLU A 71 -14.37 1.40 10.94
CA GLU A 71 -14.90 1.08 9.61
C GLU A 71 -14.50 2.16 8.60
N THR A 72 -14.55 3.42 9.01
CA THR A 72 -14.11 4.55 8.18
C THR A 72 -12.62 4.46 7.89
N LEU A 73 -11.80 4.21 8.92
CA LEU A 73 -10.35 4.05 8.76
C LEU A 73 -10.03 2.89 7.81
N ARG A 74 -10.67 1.74 7.99
CA ARG A 74 -10.47 0.56 7.14
C ARG A 74 -10.82 0.85 5.68
N ALA A 75 -11.99 1.44 5.41
CA ALA A 75 -12.39 1.79 4.04
C ALA A 75 -11.41 2.78 3.38
N LEU A 76 -10.84 3.71 4.16
CA LEU A 76 -9.80 4.61 3.68
C LEU A 76 -8.51 3.86 3.35
N MET A 77 -8.08 2.94 4.22
CA MET A 77 -6.89 2.11 3.98
C MET A 77 -7.04 1.24 2.73
N GLU A 78 -8.20 0.60 2.54
CA GLU A 78 -8.54 -0.17 1.34
C GLU A 78 -8.48 0.70 0.07
N SER A 79 -9.07 1.90 0.13
CA SER A 79 -9.04 2.85 -0.98
C SER A 79 -7.62 3.30 -1.34
N VAL A 80 -6.78 3.57 -0.32
CA VAL A 80 -5.37 3.92 -0.52
C VAL A 80 -4.60 2.74 -1.10
N ALA A 81 -4.82 1.52 -0.61
CA ALA A 81 -4.17 0.33 -1.15
C ALA A 81 -4.51 0.11 -2.64
N GLN A 82 -5.78 0.32 -3.03
CA GLN A 82 -6.19 0.25 -4.44
C GLN A 82 -5.50 1.32 -5.29
N LEU A 83 -5.44 2.57 -4.83
CA LEU A 83 -4.75 3.65 -5.56
C LEU A 83 -3.25 3.38 -5.70
N VAL A 84 -2.60 2.92 -4.64
CA VAL A 84 -1.19 2.51 -4.69
C VAL A 84 -1.00 1.33 -5.65
N GLY A 85 -1.94 0.38 -5.68
CA GLY A 85 -1.92 -0.74 -6.62
C GLY A 85 -2.00 -0.28 -8.09
N LEU A 86 -2.86 0.69 -8.39
CA LEU A 86 -2.94 1.31 -9.73
C LEU A 86 -1.66 2.06 -10.10
N ASP A 87 -1.06 2.79 -9.15
CA ASP A 87 0.21 3.48 -9.38
C ASP A 87 1.35 2.49 -9.66
N ILE A 88 1.41 1.38 -8.90
CA ILE A 88 2.35 0.29 -9.15
C ILE A 88 2.12 -0.29 -10.56
N ALA A 89 0.88 -0.62 -10.92
CA ALA A 89 0.55 -1.19 -12.23
C ALA A 89 0.95 -0.25 -13.39
N GLY A 90 0.73 1.05 -13.22
CA GLY A 90 1.09 2.07 -14.23
C GLY A 90 2.59 2.29 -14.38
N GLU A 91 3.39 2.06 -13.33
CA GLU A 91 4.86 2.17 -13.38
C GLU A 91 5.53 0.86 -13.84
N LEU A 92 4.88 -0.28 -13.67
CA LEU A 92 5.51 -1.59 -13.80
C LEU A 92 5.99 -1.88 -15.24
N PRO A 93 7.29 -2.15 -15.46
CA PRO A 93 7.81 -2.46 -16.79
C PRO A 93 7.34 -3.84 -17.28
N ASP A 94 7.55 -4.12 -18.57
CA ASP A 94 7.24 -5.42 -19.18
C ASP A 94 8.17 -6.56 -18.71
N ARG A 95 9.26 -6.22 -18.03
CA ARG A 95 10.27 -7.17 -17.55
C ARG A 95 10.60 -6.83 -16.11
N PHE A 96 10.31 -7.75 -15.20
CA PHE A 96 10.54 -7.57 -13.76
C PHE A 96 10.98 -8.89 -13.13
N GLY A 97 11.48 -8.83 -11.90
CA GLY A 97 11.68 -10.00 -11.06
C GLY A 97 10.67 -10.06 -9.93
N LEU A 98 10.53 -11.23 -9.33
CA LEU A 98 9.72 -11.43 -8.13
C LEU A 98 10.62 -11.83 -6.95
N MET A 99 10.27 -11.36 -5.76
CA MET A 99 10.86 -11.78 -4.50
C MET A 99 9.76 -12.26 -3.57
N LEU A 100 9.91 -13.48 -3.05
CA LEU A 100 8.94 -14.14 -2.20
C LEU A 100 9.49 -14.31 -0.79
N ASP A 101 8.62 -14.12 0.19
CA ASP A 101 8.87 -14.49 1.58
C ASP A 101 7.68 -15.29 2.10
N GLY A 102 7.94 -16.51 2.57
CA GLY A 102 6.92 -17.44 3.04
C GLY A 102 7.06 -17.70 4.54
N TRP A 103 5.97 -17.59 5.30
CA TRP A 103 5.98 -17.95 6.72
C TRP A 103 4.67 -18.59 7.15
N SER A 104 4.73 -19.37 8.23
CA SER A 104 3.55 -19.99 8.82
C SER A 104 3.22 -19.37 10.18
N HIS A 105 1.96 -19.00 10.37
CA HIS A 105 1.44 -18.54 11.65
C HIS A 105 0.07 -19.18 11.92
N ALA A 106 -0.11 -19.75 13.10
CA ALA A 106 -1.36 -20.40 13.52
C ALA A 106 -1.92 -21.40 12.47
N SER A 107 -1.04 -22.26 11.93
CA SER A 107 -1.36 -23.26 10.89
C SER A 107 -1.74 -22.71 9.52
N VAL A 108 -1.64 -21.40 9.30
CA VAL A 108 -1.85 -20.77 7.99
C VAL A 108 -0.49 -20.40 7.40
N HIS A 109 -0.25 -20.82 6.15
CA HIS A 109 0.95 -20.46 5.40
C HIS A 109 0.66 -19.21 4.56
N TYR A 110 1.40 -18.15 4.84
CA TYR A 110 1.33 -16.86 4.16
C TYR A 110 2.49 -16.73 3.20
N VAL A 111 2.25 -16.03 2.09
CA VAL A 111 3.28 -15.63 1.14
C VAL A 111 3.16 -14.12 0.94
N ALA A 112 4.28 -13.41 1.10
CA ALA A 112 4.45 -12.05 0.62
C ALA A 112 5.11 -12.09 -0.77
N VAL A 113 4.51 -11.37 -1.72
CA VAL A 113 4.98 -11.27 -3.10
C VAL A 113 5.43 -9.84 -3.36
N PHE A 114 6.73 -9.65 -3.55
CA PHE A 114 7.30 -8.38 -3.97
C PHE A 114 7.65 -8.43 -5.45
N VAL A 115 7.42 -7.33 -6.14
CA VAL A 115 7.97 -7.09 -7.47
C VAL A 115 9.24 -6.27 -7.38
N CYS A 116 10.23 -6.64 -8.18
CA CYS A 116 11.56 -6.05 -8.21
C CYS A 116 11.84 -5.56 -9.64
N TYR A 117 12.16 -4.30 -9.80
CA TYR A 117 12.44 -3.70 -11.12
C TYR A 117 13.39 -2.51 -10.96
N ALA A 118 13.83 -1.92 -12.08
CA ALA A 118 14.68 -0.75 -12.07
C ALA A 118 14.05 0.39 -12.87
N VAL A 119 14.06 1.60 -12.30
CA VAL A 119 13.67 2.84 -12.98
C VAL A 119 14.88 3.74 -13.02
N ASN A 120 15.34 4.09 -14.22
CA ASN A 120 16.54 4.92 -14.43
C ASN A 120 17.79 4.39 -13.69
N GLY A 121 17.97 3.06 -13.68
CA GLY A 121 19.10 2.40 -13.02
C GLY A 121 18.98 2.29 -11.49
N VAL A 122 17.89 2.78 -10.89
CA VAL A 122 17.62 2.65 -9.46
C VAL A 122 16.67 1.49 -9.23
N ALA A 123 17.09 0.54 -8.39
CA ALA A 123 16.25 -0.60 -8.00
C ALA A 123 15.04 -0.12 -7.18
N LYS A 124 13.87 -0.65 -7.52
CA LYS A 124 12.60 -0.44 -6.83
C LYS A 124 11.99 -1.77 -6.45
N TYR A 125 11.30 -1.76 -5.32
CA TYR A 125 10.64 -2.90 -4.71
C TYR A 125 9.25 -2.48 -4.27
N ALA A 126 8.22 -3.24 -4.65
CA ALA A 126 6.85 -2.98 -4.22
C ALA A 126 6.18 -4.29 -3.81
N LEU A 127 5.46 -4.27 -2.69
CA LEU A 127 4.64 -5.39 -2.24
C LEU A 127 3.37 -5.46 -3.08
N LEU A 128 3.16 -6.57 -3.79
CA LEU A 128 1.97 -6.82 -4.59
C LEU A 128 0.87 -7.51 -3.79
N SER A 129 1.25 -8.47 -2.95
CA SER A 129 0.31 -9.25 -2.15
C SER A 129 0.97 -9.78 -0.88
N MET A 130 0.17 -9.92 0.16
CA MET A 130 0.50 -10.62 1.40
C MET A 130 -0.75 -11.35 1.86
N ALA A 131 -0.82 -12.65 1.57
CA ALA A 131 -2.03 -13.43 1.82
C ALA A 131 -1.71 -14.90 2.12
N PRO A 132 -2.65 -15.64 2.74
CA PRO A 132 -2.60 -17.10 2.75
C PRO A 132 -2.53 -17.65 1.33
N ILE A 133 -1.74 -18.70 1.13
CA ILE A 133 -1.66 -19.36 -0.17
C ILE A 133 -2.78 -20.36 -0.42
N ILE A 134 -3.25 -21.03 0.65
CA ILE A 134 -4.40 -21.93 0.60
C ILE A 134 -5.65 -21.06 0.70
N GLN A 135 -6.29 -20.80 -0.43
CA GLN A 135 -7.50 -19.98 -0.51
C GLN A 135 -8.72 -20.81 -0.91
N GLU A 136 -8.51 -21.85 -1.70
CA GLU A 136 -9.52 -22.79 -2.19
C GLU A 136 -9.39 -24.18 -1.52
N PRO A 137 -10.48 -24.97 -1.46
CA PRO A 137 -10.44 -26.31 -0.84
C PRO A 137 -9.45 -27.30 -1.46
N ASN A 138 -9.04 -27.07 -2.71
CA ASN A 138 -8.11 -27.93 -3.46
C ASN A 138 -6.67 -27.39 -3.45
N ASP A 139 -6.43 -26.25 -2.82
CA ASP A 139 -5.09 -25.67 -2.74
C ASP A 139 -4.21 -26.47 -1.78
N ASP A 140 -2.95 -26.63 -2.17
CA ASP A 140 -1.91 -27.23 -1.36
C ASP A 140 -0.65 -26.35 -1.37
N LEU A 141 0.40 -26.80 -0.71
CA LEU A 141 1.70 -26.11 -0.71
C LEU A 141 2.56 -26.50 -1.92
N SER A 142 1.98 -27.03 -3.00
CA SER A 142 2.72 -27.42 -4.18
C SER A 142 3.20 -26.20 -4.98
N ALA A 143 4.22 -26.44 -5.81
CA ALA A 143 4.71 -25.43 -6.76
C ALA A 143 3.62 -24.98 -7.75
N ARG A 144 2.63 -25.83 -8.03
CA ARG A 144 1.50 -25.50 -8.92
C ARG A 144 0.59 -24.46 -8.27
N THR A 145 0.16 -24.67 -7.02
CA THR A 145 -0.67 -23.69 -6.31
C THR A 145 0.08 -22.37 -6.14
N HIS A 146 1.38 -22.40 -5.83
CA HIS A 146 2.20 -21.18 -5.82
C HIS A 146 2.19 -20.46 -7.18
N ARG A 147 2.37 -21.20 -8.28
CA ARG A 147 2.35 -20.63 -9.63
C ARG A 147 0.99 -20.00 -9.96
N GLU A 148 -0.11 -20.68 -9.65
CA GLU A 148 -1.47 -20.18 -9.90
C GLU A 148 -1.77 -18.93 -9.07
N TYR A 149 -1.40 -18.94 -7.78
CA TYR A 149 -1.49 -17.77 -6.93
C TYR A 149 -0.70 -16.57 -7.48
N LEU A 150 0.56 -16.77 -7.90
CA LEU A 150 1.36 -15.71 -8.50
C LEU A 150 0.77 -15.18 -9.81
N ALA A 151 0.21 -16.06 -10.66
CA ALA A 151 -0.47 -15.65 -11.88
C ALA A 151 -1.67 -14.74 -11.57
N GLY A 152 -2.50 -15.13 -10.61
CA GLY A 152 -3.65 -14.34 -10.17
C GLY A 152 -3.25 -12.99 -9.59
N VAL A 153 -2.19 -12.93 -8.76
CA VAL A 153 -1.65 -11.65 -8.26
C VAL A 153 -1.22 -10.76 -9.42
N LEU A 154 -0.42 -11.26 -10.37
CA LEU A 154 0.09 -10.47 -11.49
C LEU A 154 -1.01 -9.97 -12.43
N GLU A 155 -2.08 -10.75 -12.63
CA GLU A 155 -3.21 -10.36 -13.46
C GLU A 155 -3.88 -9.08 -12.95
N THR A 156 -3.95 -8.88 -11.62
CA THR A 156 -4.49 -7.63 -11.04
C THR A 156 -3.67 -6.39 -11.37
N PHE A 157 -2.40 -6.56 -11.77
CA PHE A 157 -1.49 -5.50 -12.22
C PHE A 157 -1.31 -5.49 -13.74
N GLY A 158 -2.11 -6.26 -14.50
CA GLY A 158 -2.03 -6.35 -15.95
C GLY A 158 -0.75 -7.00 -16.46
N LYS A 159 -0.14 -7.89 -15.66
CA LYS A 159 1.10 -8.62 -16.02
C LYS A 159 0.87 -10.13 -16.08
N ALA A 160 1.77 -10.82 -16.76
CA ALA A 160 1.79 -12.27 -16.85
C ALA A 160 3.06 -12.85 -16.20
N LEU A 161 3.02 -14.14 -15.85
CA LEU A 161 4.21 -14.85 -15.37
C LEU A 161 5.36 -14.87 -16.39
N SER A 162 5.05 -14.80 -17.70
CA SER A 162 6.05 -14.73 -18.77
C SER A 162 6.91 -13.46 -18.73
N ASP A 163 6.42 -12.41 -18.07
CA ASP A 163 7.09 -11.12 -17.94
C ASP A 163 8.13 -11.14 -16.80
N CYS A 164 8.03 -12.14 -15.92
CA CYS A 164 8.95 -12.38 -14.82
C CYS A 164 10.25 -13.03 -15.34
N VAL A 165 11.37 -12.33 -15.18
CA VAL A 165 12.69 -12.78 -15.66
C VAL A 165 13.53 -13.50 -14.61
N TYR A 166 13.22 -13.32 -13.33
CA TYR A 166 13.87 -14.03 -12.23
C TYR A 166 12.96 -14.10 -11.01
N LEU A 167 13.15 -15.15 -10.21
CA LEU A 167 12.47 -15.36 -8.95
C LEU A 167 13.52 -15.46 -7.84
N VAL A 168 13.30 -14.73 -6.75
CA VAL A 168 14.05 -14.83 -5.51
C VAL A 168 13.10 -15.34 -4.44
N GLY A 169 13.54 -16.31 -3.66
CA GLY A 169 12.79 -16.84 -2.53
C GLY A 169 13.73 -17.61 -1.62
N ASP A 170 13.28 -17.85 -0.40
CA ASP A 170 13.97 -18.75 0.51
C ASP A 170 13.89 -20.19 -0.01
N ASN A 171 14.90 -20.99 0.30
CA ASN A 171 14.84 -22.41 0.03
C ASN A 171 14.10 -23.08 1.21
N CYS A 172 12.78 -23.29 1.04
CA CYS A 172 11.92 -23.86 2.07
C CYS A 172 12.48 -25.17 2.67
N SER A 173 13.20 -25.99 1.90
CA SER A 173 13.76 -27.26 2.37
C SER A 173 14.86 -27.13 3.43
N VAL A 174 15.51 -25.96 3.51
CA VAL A 174 16.58 -25.67 4.49
C VAL A 174 16.11 -24.77 5.63
N ASN A 175 14.90 -24.22 5.56
CA ASN A 175 14.26 -23.46 6.64
C ASN A 175 13.66 -24.41 7.69
N LYS A 176 14.54 -25.16 8.34
CA LYS A 176 14.21 -25.97 9.51
C LYS A 176 14.40 -25.11 10.75
N ARG A 177 13.34 -24.94 11.54
CA ARG A 177 13.43 -24.40 12.90
C ARG A 177 14.11 -25.40 13.84
#